data_AF-A0A2W2AK74-F1
#
_entry.id   AF-A0A2W2AK74-F1
#
_cell.length_a   1.000
_cell.length_b   1.000
_cell.length_c   1.000
_cell.angle_alpha   90.00
_cell.angle_beta   90.00
_cell.angle_gamma   90.00
#
_symmetry.space_group_name_H-M   'P 1'
#
loop_
_entity.id
_entity.type
_entity.pdbx_description
1 polymer ?
#
loop_
_entity_poly.entity_id
_entity_poly.type
_entity_poly.pdbx_seq_one_letter_code
_entity_poly.pdbx_strand_id
1 'polypeptide(L)'
;MITKLVLGAAVVGTLLSGTLALDAATAPRAEAATCYGSVSIWKGKNNTCSSARHWDAIKNAKSKYGAWVTRGRYSTQNACWANVVSYGMTAK
;
A
#
# COMPACT_ATOMS: atom_id res chain seq x y z
N MET A 1 -33.29 5.06 -1.19
CA MET A 1 -31.84 5.04 -0.92
C MET A 1 -31.56 3.85 0.00
N ILE A 2 -30.81 2.85 -0.46
CA ILE A 2 -30.47 1.67 0.33
C ILE A 2 -28.96 1.67 0.50
N THR A 3 -28.49 2.13 1.65
CA THR A 3 -27.08 2.08 2.06
C THR A 3 -26.78 0.66 2.52
N LYS A 4 -26.13 -0.13 1.66
CA LYS A 4 -25.61 -1.45 2.01
C LYS A 4 -24.33 -1.27 2.83
N LEU A 5 -24.51 -1.18 4.14
CA LEU A 5 -23.45 -1.32 5.14
C LEU A 5 -23.11 -2.81 5.23
N VAL A 6 -22.06 -3.26 4.54
CA VAL A 6 -21.50 -4.60 4.77
C VAL A 6 -20.26 -4.39 5.64
N LEU A 7 -20.45 -4.51 6.96
CA LEU A 7 -19.39 -4.67 7.94
C LEU A 7 -18.62 -5.96 7.61
N GLY A 8 -17.49 -5.82 6.92
CA GLY A 8 -16.55 -6.90 6.68
C GLY A 8 -15.76 -7.21 7.95
N ALA A 9 -16.17 -8.28 8.63
CA ALA A 9 -15.41 -9.12 9.57
C ALA A 9 -14.11 -8.54 10.16
N ALA A 10 -14.19 -8.11 11.43
CA ALA A 10 -13.02 -8.02 12.28
C ALA A 10 -12.53 -9.44 12.60
N VAL A 11 -11.41 -9.85 12.01
CA VAL A 11 -10.73 -11.08 12.41
C VAL A 11 -10.03 -10.80 13.74
N VAL A 12 -10.67 -11.18 14.83
CA VAL A 12 -10.03 -11.27 16.16
C VAL A 12 -9.15 -12.52 16.13
N GLY A 13 -7.86 -12.33 15.88
CA GLY A 13 -6.85 -13.37 15.98
C GLY A 13 -6.36 -13.50 17.43
N THR A 14 -6.70 -14.61 18.07
CA THR A 14 -6.27 -15.00 19.41
C THR A 14 -4.74 -15.07 19.48
N LEU A 15 -4.14 -14.31 20.42
CA LEU A 15 -2.70 -14.35 20.73
C LEU A 15 -2.36 -15.67 21.43
N LEU A 16 -1.80 -16.63 20.68
CA LEU A 16 -1.08 -17.75 21.28
C LEU A 16 0.37 -17.31 21.59
N SER A 17 0.69 -17.41 22.86
CA SER A 17 1.99 -17.23 23.51
C SER A 17 3.18 -17.75 22.69
N GLY A 18 4.20 -16.91 22.47
CA GLY A 18 5.49 -17.34 21.94
C GLY A 18 6.27 -16.25 21.21
N THR A 19 6.95 -15.39 21.97
CA THR A 19 8.21 -14.68 21.62
C THR A 19 8.50 -14.49 20.12
N LEU A 20 7.86 -13.53 19.46
CA LEU A 20 8.41 -12.92 18.25
C LEU A 20 7.99 -11.45 18.26
N ALA A 21 8.96 -10.59 17.98
CA ALA A 21 8.86 -9.14 18.08
C ALA A 21 7.53 -8.63 17.52
N LEU A 22 6.91 -7.71 18.24
CA LEU A 22 5.93 -6.80 17.67
C LEU A 22 6.64 -6.00 16.57
N ASP A 23 6.78 -6.58 15.38
CA ASP A 23 6.75 -5.78 14.18
C ASP A 23 5.34 -5.22 14.16
N ALA A 24 5.20 -4.04 14.74
CA ALA A 24 4.14 -3.12 14.41
C ALA A 24 4.23 -2.92 12.89
N ALA A 25 3.60 -3.83 12.16
CA ALA A 25 3.13 -3.61 10.82
C ALA A 25 2.32 -2.33 10.96
N THR A 26 2.97 -1.21 10.65
CA THR A 26 2.32 0.07 10.51
C THR A 26 1.36 -0.17 9.37
N ALA A 27 0.15 -0.63 9.71
CA ALA A 27 -0.97 -0.64 8.80
C ALA A 27 -0.96 0.78 8.24
N PRO A 28 -0.74 0.96 6.93
CA PRO A 28 -0.65 2.29 6.36
C PRO A 28 -1.89 3.01 6.84
N ARG A 29 -1.65 4.10 7.57
CA ARG A 29 -2.66 4.92 8.26
C ARG A 29 -3.91 4.93 7.39
N ALA A 30 -5.07 4.57 7.93
CA ALA A 30 -6.27 4.27 7.14
C ALA A 30 -6.64 5.37 6.12
N GLU A 31 -6.14 6.58 6.29
CA GLU A 31 -6.24 7.69 5.34
C GLU A 31 -5.52 7.41 4.00
N ALA A 32 -4.37 6.73 4.01
CA ALA A 32 -3.60 6.38 2.81
C ALA A 32 -4.30 5.28 1.99
N ALA A 33 -4.89 4.28 2.65
CA ALA A 33 -5.69 3.26 1.97
C ALA A 33 -6.95 3.85 1.29
N THR A 34 -7.43 5.02 1.76
CA THR A 34 -8.66 5.65 1.27
C THR A 34 -8.47 6.40 -0.06
N CYS A 35 -7.25 6.84 -0.40
CA CYS A 35 -7.02 7.65 -1.60
C CYS A 35 -6.35 6.93 -2.78
N TYR A 36 -5.89 5.69 -2.56
CA TYR A 36 -5.28 4.88 -3.60
C TYR A 36 -6.34 3.96 -4.25
N GLY A 37 -6.17 3.68 -5.54
CA GLY A 37 -6.96 2.70 -6.25
C GLY A 37 -6.23 1.37 -6.35
N SER A 38 -6.41 0.67 -7.47
CA SER A 38 -5.69 -0.57 -7.77
C SER A 38 -4.18 -0.38 -7.63
N VAL A 39 -3.54 -1.25 -6.84
CA VAL A 39 -2.09 -1.32 -6.65
C VAL A 39 -1.60 -2.72 -7.06
N SER A 40 -0.51 -2.74 -7.80
CA SER A 40 0.19 -3.94 -8.25
C SER A 40 1.69 -3.64 -8.24
N ILE A 41 2.53 -4.67 -8.30
CA ILE A 41 3.99 -4.52 -8.34
C ILE A 41 4.52 -3.57 -9.44
N TRP A 42 3.75 -3.34 -10.51
CA TRP A 42 4.16 -2.48 -11.61
C TRP A 42 3.66 -1.04 -11.50
N LYS A 43 2.57 -0.82 -10.76
CA LYS A 43 1.87 0.46 -10.74
C LYS A 43 0.87 0.57 -9.60
N GLY A 44 0.62 1.80 -9.18
CA GLY A 44 -0.52 2.14 -8.31
C GLY A 44 -1.29 3.34 -8.83
N LYS A 45 -2.62 3.31 -8.70
CA LYS A 45 -3.49 4.43 -9.07
C LYS A 45 -3.63 5.41 -7.92
N ASN A 46 -3.37 6.69 -8.15
CA ASN A 46 -3.80 7.76 -7.27
C ASN A 46 -5.26 8.09 -7.60
N ASN A 47 -6.23 7.70 -6.75
CA ASN A 47 -7.63 8.07 -7.00
C ASN A 47 -7.88 9.52 -6.60
N THR A 48 -7.55 9.89 -5.35
CA THR A 48 -7.99 11.17 -4.75
C THR A 48 -6.91 11.95 -3.99
N CYS A 49 -5.71 11.41 -3.80
CA CYS A 49 -4.62 12.11 -3.11
C CYS A 49 -4.05 13.28 -3.93
N SER A 50 -3.59 14.34 -3.28
CA SER A 50 -2.96 15.52 -3.90
C SER A 50 -1.82 15.13 -4.85
N SER A 51 -0.90 14.30 -4.35
CA SER A 51 0.21 13.69 -5.07
C SER A 51 0.54 12.35 -4.43
N ALA A 52 0.66 11.30 -5.23
CA ALA A 52 1.03 9.98 -4.75
C ALA A 52 2.00 9.28 -5.70
N ARG A 53 2.77 8.31 -5.21
CA ARG A 53 3.66 7.48 -6.03
C ARG A 53 3.67 6.03 -5.58
N HIS A 54 3.94 5.15 -6.53
CA HIS A 54 4.20 3.74 -6.32
C HIS A 54 5.61 3.52 -5.74
N TRP A 55 5.78 2.47 -4.95
CA TRP A 55 7.06 2.02 -4.44
C TRP A 55 7.16 0.49 -4.40
N ASP A 56 8.39 -0.01 -4.58
CA ASP A 56 8.79 -1.40 -4.36
C ASP A 56 9.85 -1.45 -3.26
N ALA A 57 9.61 -2.27 -2.22
CA ALA A 57 10.61 -2.61 -1.22
C ALA A 57 11.46 -3.78 -1.73
N ILE A 58 12.77 -3.59 -1.74
CA ILE A 58 13.73 -4.57 -2.26
C ILE A 58 14.51 -5.18 -1.09
N LYS A 59 14.62 -6.51 -1.05
CA LYS A 59 15.41 -7.20 -0.02
C LYS A 59 16.85 -6.68 -0.03
N ASN A 60 17.36 -6.29 1.14
CA ASN A 60 18.74 -5.82 1.34
C ASN A 60 19.15 -4.63 0.44
N ALA A 61 18.20 -3.83 -0.06
CA ALA A 61 18.50 -2.67 -0.89
C ALA A 61 17.50 -1.53 -0.65
N LYS A 62 17.81 -0.34 -1.20
CA LYS A 62 16.91 0.81 -1.13
C LYS A 62 15.66 0.56 -1.97
N SER A 63 14.50 0.96 -1.45
CA SER A 63 13.23 0.91 -2.18
C SER A 63 13.29 1.70 -3.49
N LYS A 64 12.59 1.21 -4.50
CA LYS A 64 12.48 1.84 -5.81
C LYS A 64 11.13 2.52 -5.93
N TYR A 65 11.10 3.69 -6.56
CA TYR A 65 9.93 4.54 -6.59
C TYR A 65 9.56 4.93 -8.01
N GLY A 66 8.26 4.95 -8.29
CA GLY A 66 7.70 5.55 -9.49
C GLY A 66 7.65 7.08 -9.38
N ALA A 67 7.20 7.72 -10.46
CA ALA A 67 6.98 9.17 -10.47
C ALA A 67 5.86 9.57 -9.52
N TRP A 68 5.96 10.78 -8.95
CA TRP A 68 4.83 11.41 -8.26
C TRP A 68 3.76 11.80 -9.27
N VAL A 69 2.52 11.41 -9.01
CA VAL A 69 1.39 11.67 -9.90
C VAL A 69 0.22 12.29 -9.15
N THR A 70 -0.50 13.17 -9.84
CA THR A 70 -1.71 13.82 -9.33
C THR A 70 -2.92 12.88 -9.41
N ARG A 71 -4.08 13.35 -8.94
CA ARG A 71 -5.34 12.61 -8.89
C ARG A 71 -5.72 11.99 -10.24
N GLY A 72 -6.27 10.78 -10.19
CA GLY A 72 -6.74 10.01 -11.35
C GLY A 72 -5.63 9.32 -12.17
N ARG A 73 -4.35 9.56 -11.86
CA ARG A 73 -3.21 9.04 -12.64
C ARG A 73 -2.58 7.81 -12.00
N TYR A 74 -1.88 7.02 -12.82
CA TYR A 74 -1.07 5.89 -12.36
C TYR A 74 0.39 6.30 -12.18
N SER A 75 0.97 5.95 -11.04
CA SER A 75 2.42 5.95 -10.84
C SER A 75 2.93 4.56 -11.19
N THR A 76 3.85 4.48 -12.16
CA THR A 76 4.35 3.21 -12.73
C THR A 76 5.84 3.04 -12.45
N GLN A 77 6.27 1.79 -12.33
CA GLN A 77 7.68 1.42 -12.33
C GLN A 77 8.20 1.39 -13.77
N ASN A 78 9.42 1.89 -13.98
CA ASN A 78 10.08 1.89 -15.29
C ASN A 78 10.84 0.58 -15.59
N ALA A 79 10.98 -0.30 -14.58
CA ALA A 79 11.73 -1.55 -14.71
C ALA A 79 11.16 -2.62 -13.78
N CYS A 80 11.43 -3.89 -14.11
CA CYS A 80 11.26 -5.00 -13.20
C CYS A 80 12.43 -5.02 -12.22
N TRP A 81 12.16 -4.94 -10.92
CA TRP A 81 13.21 -5.05 -9.91
C TRP A 81 13.29 -6.48 -9.38
N ALA A 82 14.50 -7.02 -9.25
CA ALA A 82 14.71 -8.30 -8.60
C ALA A 82 14.54 -8.18 -7.08
N ASN A 83 14.16 -9.27 -6.42
CA ASN A 83 14.03 -9.35 -4.95
C ASN A 83 13.04 -8.35 -4.34
N VAL A 84 11.96 -8.02 -5.04
CA VAL A 84 10.84 -7.27 -4.47
C VAL A 84 10.18 -8.12 -3.39
N VAL A 85 10.10 -7.60 -2.16
CA VAL A 85 9.48 -8.28 -1.01
C VAL A 85 8.13 -7.68 -0.63
N SER A 86 7.86 -6.44 -1.06
CA SER A 86 6.60 -5.75 -0.87
C SER A 86 6.48 -4.59 -1.86
N TYR A 87 5.27 -4.17 -2.16
CA TYR A 87 4.99 -3.03 -3.02
C TYR A 87 3.80 -2.24 -2.48
N GLY A 88 3.69 -0.97 -2.88
CA GLY A 88 2.63 -0.12 -2.38
C GLY A 88 2.58 1.26 -2.99
N MET A 89 1.83 2.13 -2.34
CA MET A 89 1.66 3.54 -2.69
C MET A 89 1.97 4.41 -1.47
N THR A 90 2.44 5.63 -1.72
CA THR A 90 2.65 6.66 -0.70
C THR A 90 2.24 8.03 -1.23
N ALA A 91 1.69 8.88 -0.37
CA ALA A 91 1.21 10.22 -0.67
C ALA A 91 2.05 11.29 0.05
N LYS A 92 1.96 12.54 -0.42
CA LYS A 92 2.49 13.73 0.26
C LYS A 92 1.36 14.55 0.89
#